data_AF-A0A9P3MIW2-F1
#
_entry.id   AF-A0A9P3MIW2-F1
#
_cell.length_a   1.000
_cell.length_b   1.000
_cell.length_c   1.000
_cell.angle_alpha   90.00
_cell.angle_beta   90.00
_cell.angle_gamma   90.00
#
_symmetry.space_group_name_H-M   'P 1'
#
loop_
_entity.id
_entity.type
_entity.pdbx_description
1 polymer ?
#
loop_
_entity_poly.entity_id
_entity_poly.type
_entity_poly.pdbx_seq_one_letter_code
_entity_poly.pdbx_strand_id
1 'polypeptide(L)'
;MAVTMEASWKRSPGALSLLALSLLAAISAVCASTGGLDAAPVRIDCGAAQPSVVGGVEWLADAFFDGGEAVQLPPGNESRLSSPVEPTLRAFPPSASASGQGGGCYNVPLTTGARYLVRVGVAYRNYDGASAPPFFDVKINGLLVKTLTLPAIEPQFPASAFYSDFLVYALEGSISVCFVPFLGAPASTPLVNSLEFLPVPPESYDAASIGTDAILTAMLRVNFGGPDVTEAEDAEFRTWAHDTKPGVPGGGPTRGLQPLHFSTLSTTQPITNAGSLPDELPAQIFQAARVGREAGVGRATGFIYRLDAQNPLHLFYVRLHFAEIEEGVKQGDRRFDIKLSQDSIFGHGGQHQDEDTVDQQGKLWPNGFDIMQAANGSAFTGVTLPIFFNYSVYSENYGRELRVWLPAMPDSPKPPLLSAVEIYEITRTPPDGYVYRGMTSGDIAGIVVACVFGVILVLLLAWLLAARFTRSSRQYAIFGASAKHNRMGSNI
;
A
#
# COMPACT_ATOMS: atom_id res chain seq x y z
N MET A 1 11.75 -92.74 3.83
CA MET A 1 11.28 -91.74 4.80
C MET A 1 11.69 -90.37 4.30
N ALA A 2 10.74 -89.61 3.77
CA ALA A 2 10.94 -88.21 3.41
C ALA A 2 9.83 -87.43 4.13
N VAL A 3 10.24 -86.53 5.03
CA VAL A 3 9.33 -85.63 5.77
C VAL A 3 9.44 -84.28 5.11
N THR A 4 8.32 -83.80 4.57
CA THR A 4 8.13 -82.44 4.06
C THR A 4 7.80 -81.51 5.24
N MET A 5 8.54 -80.41 5.39
CA MET A 5 8.16 -79.29 6.26
C MET A 5 7.70 -78.12 5.38
N GLU A 6 6.44 -77.72 5.50
CA GLU A 6 5.95 -76.43 5.01
C GLU A 6 6.11 -75.37 6.11
N ALA A 7 6.78 -74.26 5.80
CA ALA A 7 6.82 -73.08 6.64
C ALA A 7 5.90 -71.99 6.06
N SER A 8 4.82 -71.69 6.79
CA SER A 8 3.89 -70.60 6.48
C SER A 8 4.48 -69.26 6.91
N TRP A 9 4.77 -68.36 5.96
CA TRP A 9 5.07 -66.95 6.22
C TRP A 9 3.80 -66.12 6.09
N LYS A 10 3.20 -65.73 7.23
CA LYS A 10 2.16 -64.71 7.29
C LYS A 10 2.80 -63.33 7.11
N ARG A 11 2.63 -62.69 5.95
CA ARG A 11 2.94 -61.27 5.75
C ARG A 11 1.88 -60.42 6.47
N SER A 12 2.29 -59.60 7.43
CA SER A 12 1.43 -58.63 8.11
C SER A 12 1.27 -57.37 7.23
N PRO A 13 0.04 -56.98 6.84
CA PRO A 13 -0.18 -55.82 5.97
C PRO A 13 0.12 -54.46 6.62
N GLY A 14 0.31 -54.40 7.95
CA GLY A 14 0.53 -53.15 8.67
C GLY A 14 1.93 -52.53 8.50
N ALA A 15 2.97 -53.33 8.24
CA ALA A 15 4.34 -52.83 8.21
C ALA A 15 4.64 -51.98 6.96
N LEU A 16 4.05 -52.32 5.80
CA LEU A 16 4.20 -51.56 4.56
C LEU A 16 3.44 -50.23 4.59
N SER A 17 2.30 -50.17 5.29
CA SER A 17 1.49 -48.95 5.41
C SER A 17 2.15 -47.92 6.34
N LEU A 18 2.82 -48.37 7.41
CA LEU A 18 3.55 -47.48 8.32
C LEU A 18 4.81 -46.88 7.67
N LEU A 19 5.52 -47.68 6.86
CA LEU A 19 6.67 -47.19 6.08
C LEU A 19 6.24 -46.16 5.03
N ALA A 20 5.12 -46.38 4.33
CA ALA A 20 4.58 -45.43 3.37
C ALA A 20 4.14 -44.10 4.02
N LEU A 21 3.48 -44.14 5.20
CA LEU A 21 3.13 -42.94 5.95
C LEU A 21 4.37 -42.19 6.47
N SER A 22 5.42 -42.89 6.93
CA SER A 22 6.67 -42.26 7.36
C SER A 22 7.44 -41.62 6.20
N LEU A 23 7.37 -42.21 5.00
CA LEU A 23 8.01 -41.66 3.80
C LEU A 23 7.25 -40.43 3.29
N LEU A 24 5.91 -40.42 3.31
CA LEU A 24 5.13 -39.23 2.99
C LEU A 24 5.34 -38.10 4.02
N ALA A 25 5.42 -38.42 5.31
CA ALA A 25 5.72 -37.44 6.35
C ALA A 25 7.14 -36.86 6.21
N ALA A 26 8.12 -37.67 5.81
CA ALA A 26 9.48 -37.22 5.53
C ALA A 26 9.55 -36.37 4.24
N ILE A 27 8.79 -36.69 3.20
CA ILE A 27 8.70 -35.89 1.97
C ILE A 27 7.99 -34.54 2.25
N SER A 28 6.94 -34.52 3.07
CA SER A 28 6.32 -33.27 3.53
C SER A 28 7.24 -32.46 4.44
N ALA A 29 8.07 -33.09 5.26
CA ALA A 29 9.05 -32.39 6.10
C ALA A 29 10.22 -31.81 5.28
N VAL A 30 10.66 -32.50 4.22
CA VAL A 30 11.69 -32.00 3.29
C VAL A 30 11.15 -30.88 2.39
N CYS A 31 9.88 -30.93 1.98
CA CYS A 31 9.23 -29.80 1.30
C CYS A 31 8.91 -28.62 2.24
N ALA A 32 8.75 -28.85 3.55
CA ALA A 32 8.52 -27.79 4.53
C ALA A 32 9.82 -27.10 4.99
N SER A 33 10.99 -27.69 4.75
CA SER A 33 12.28 -27.15 5.24
C SER A 33 13.14 -26.43 4.20
N THR A 34 12.67 -26.23 2.96
CA THR A 34 13.43 -25.51 1.91
C THR A 34 12.66 -24.36 1.24
N GLY A 35 11.41 -24.11 1.62
CA GLY A 35 10.54 -23.15 0.92
C GLY A 35 10.71 -21.67 1.27
N GLY A 36 11.83 -21.24 1.85
CA GLY A 36 11.95 -19.89 2.43
C GLY A 36 13.10 -19.00 1.94
N LEU A 37 14.23 -19.55 1.51
CA LEU A 37 15.46 -18.77 1.28
C LEU A 37 16.29 -19.19 0.04
N ASP A 38 15.79 -20.12 -0.79
CA ASP A 38 16.49 -20.54 -2.02
C ASP A 38 16.33 -19.54 -3.19
N ALA A 39 15.50 -18.50 -3.01
CA ALA A 39 15.36 -17.42 -3.97
C ALA A 39 16.55 -16.46 -3.86
N ALA A 40 17.28 -16.25 -4.95
CA ALA A 40 18.36 -15.27 -5.03
C ALA A 40 17.85 -13.91 -5.53
N PRO A 41 18.48 -12.79 -5.13
CA PRO A 41 18.18 -11.48 -5.70
C PRO A 41 18.62 -11.41 -7.16
N VAL A 42 17.81 -10.75 -7.99
CA VAL A 42 18.12 -10.46 -9.39
C VAL A 42 18.14 -8.95 -9.58
N ARG A 43 19.21 -8.41 -10.16
CA ARG A 43 19.35 -6.97 -10.44
C ARG A 43 19.78 -6.79 -11.88
N ILE A 44 19.08 -5.94 -12.62
CA ILE A 44 19.29 -5.70 -14.04
C ILE A 44 19.58 -4.22 -14.23
N ASP A 45 20.72 -3.95 -14.86
CA ASP A 45 21.08 -2.64 -15.37
C ASP A 45 20.51 -2.47 -16.78
N CYS A 46 19.44 -1.69 -16.89
CA CYS A 46 18.69 -1.52 -18.13
C CYS A 46 19.48 -0.63 -19.09
N GLY A 47 19.73 -1.12 -20.30
CA GLY A 47 20.54 -0.48 -21.34
C GLY A 47 22.02 -0.88 -21.32
N ALA A 48 22.50 -1.58 -20.29
CA ALA A 48 23.89 -1.98 -20.22
C ALA A 48 24.24 -3.19 -21.10
N ALA A 49 25.40 -3.10 -21.74
CA ALA A 49 25.89 -4.15 -22.62
C ALA A 49 26.61 -5.28 -21.88
N GLN A 50 27.07 -5.05 -20.64
CA GLN A 50 27.89 -5.97 -19.86
C GLN A 50 27.47 -5.91 -18.38
N PRO A 51 27.60 -7.03 -17.64
CA PRO A 51 27.35 -7.03 -16.20
C PRO A 51 28.39 -6.18 -15.48
N SER A 52 28.03 -5.69 -14.30
CA SER A 52 28.86 -4.82 -13.47
C SER A 52 28.80 -5.22 -12.00
N VAL A 53 29.74 -4.71 -11.20
CA VAL A 53 29.70 -4.80 -9.75
C VAL A 53 29.86 -3.41 -9.19
N VAL A 54 28.85 -2.93 -8.47
CA VAL A 54 28.83 -1.56 -7.96
C VAL A 54 28.47 -1.57 -6.48
N GLY A 55 29.32 -0.97 -5.65
CA GLY A 55 29.15 -1.02 -4.19
C GLY A 55 29.19 -2.44 -3.60
N GLY A 56 29.82 -3.40 -4.28
CA GLY A 56 29.82 -4.82 -3.89
C GLY A 56 28.55 -5.57 -4.26
N VAL A 57 27.62 -4.94 -4.99
CA VAL A 57 26.40 -5.54 -5.50
C VAL A 57 26.59 -5.91 -6.98
N GLU A 58 26.26 -7.15 -7.33
CA GLU A 58 26.31 -7.63 -8.72
C GLU A 58 25.06 -7.20 -9.49
N TRP A 59 25.27 -6.73 -10.72
CA TRP A 59 24.24 -6.32 -11.67
C TRP A 59 24.40 -7.11 -12.97
N LEU A 60 23.29 -7.65 -13.45
CA LEU A 60 23.22 -8.27 -14.77
C LEU A 60 23.19 -7.19 -15.85
N ALA A 61 23.81 -7.51 -16.99
CA ALA A 61 23.58 -6.77 -18.23
C ALA A 61 22.09 -6.78 -18.60
N ASP A 62 21.70 -5.85 -19.47
CA ASP A 62 20.32 -5.73 -19.90
C ASP A 62 19.84 -7.00 -20.62
N ALA A 63 18.75 -7.58 -20.11
CA ALA A 63 18.21 -8.85 -20.55
C ALA A 63 16.71 -8.95 -20.24
N PHE A 64 16.05 -9.97 -20.80
CA PHE A 64 14.65 -10.31 -20.55
C PHE A 64 13.59 -9.31 -21.06
N PHE A 65 14.00 -8.32 -21.85
CA PHE A 65 13.10 -7.35 -22.47
C PHE A 65 12.58 -7.81 -23.85
N ASP A 66 11.45 -7.27 -24.29
CA ASP A 66 10.82 -7.57 -25.59
C ASP A 66 10.92 -6.44 -26.64
N GLY A 67 11.53 -5.31 -26.29
CA GLY A 67 11.67 -4.17 -27.20
C GLY A 67 12.47 -3.00 -26.64
N GLY A 68 12.36 -1.85 -27.31
CA GLY A 68 13.04 -0.63 -26.91
C GLY A 68 14.50 -0.53 -27.37
N GLU A 69 15.12 0.59 -27.05
CA GLU A 69 16.50 0.92 -27.40
C GLU A 69 17.32 1.23 -26.14
N ALA A 70 18.59 0.81 -26.16
CA ALA A 70 19.54 1.12 -25.10
C ALA A 70 20.12 2.52 -25.33
N VAL A 71 20.16 3.33 -24.28
CA VAL A 71 20.65 4.72 -24.32
C VAL A 71 21.71 4.92 -23.25
N GLN A 72 22.79 5.60 -23.63
CA GLN A 72 23.79 6.10 -22.70
C GLN A 72 23.38 7.49 -22.21
N LEU A 73 23.21 7.63 -20.91
CA LEU A 73 22.92 8.89 -20.26
C LEU A 73 24.13 9.83 -20.32
N PRO A 74 23.90 11.15 -20.40
CA PRO A 74 24.98 12.13 -20.25
C PRO A 74 25.72 11.96 -18.91
N PRO A 75 26.96 12.46 -18.73
CA PRO A 75 27.60 12.50 -17.41
C PRO A 75 26.79 13.32 -16.40
N GLY A 76 26.69 12.88 -15.14
CA GLY A 76 25.84 13.50 -14.11
C GLY A 76 26.41 13.39 -12.69
N ASN A 77 25.73 14.00 -11.71
CA ASN A 77 26.13 13.90 -10.31
C ASN A 77 25.58 12.62 -9.69
N GLU A 78 26.41 11.58 -9.67
CA GLU A 78 26.09 10.22 -9.19
C GLU A 78 25.79 10.16 -7.67
N SER A 79 26.14 11.20 -6.91
CA SER A 79 25.97 11.23 -5.43
C SER A 79 24.53 11.34 -4.92
N ARG A 80 23.52 11.40 -5.81
CA ARG A 80 22.10 11.51 -5.46
C ARG A 80 21.27 10.25 -5.75
N LEU A 81 21.92 9.14 -6.08
CA LEU A 81 21.25 7.88 -6.38
C LEU A 81 21.29 6.97 -5.15
N SER A 82 20.15 6.38 -4.76
CA SER A 82 20.05 5.42 -3.63
C SER A 82 20.77 4.10 -3.93
N SER A 83 20.83 3.76 -5.22
CA SER A 83 21.55 2.64 -5.80
C SER A 83 22.38 3.21 -6.95
N PRO A 84 23.62 2.77 -7.18
CA PRO A 84 24.55 3.39 -8.12
C PRO A 84 24.23 3.01 -9.59
N VAL A 85 22.95 3.13 -9.95
CA VAL A 85 22.34 2.79 -11.24
C VAL A 85 22.88 3.73 -12.31
N GLU A 86 24.06 3.35 -12.77
CA GLU A 86 24.41 3.01 -14.15
C GLU A 86 24.13 4.10 -15.20
N PRO A 87 25.12 4.47 -16.03
CA PRO A 87 25.00 5.52 -17.03
C PRO A 87 24.08 5.13 -18.19
N THR A 88 23.19 4.17 -18.02
CA THR A 88 22.35 3.56 -19.04
C THR A 88 20.87 3.61 -18.70
N LEU A 89 20.05 3.57 -19.75
CA LEU A 89 18.62 3.28 -19.66
C LEU A 89 18.17 2.50 -20.87
N ARG A 90 17.03 1.80 -20.73
CA ARG A 90 16.23 1.33 -21.86
C ARG A 90 15.04 2.26 -22.06
N ALA A 91 14.93 2.82 -23.26
CA ALA A 91 13.81 3.64 -23.69
C ALA A 91 12.87 2.82 -24.59
N PHE A 92 11.57 3.09 -24.53
CA PHE A 92 10.56 2.39 -25.32
C PHE A 92 9.77 3.34 -26.24
N PRO A 93 10.44 4.05 -27.16
CA PRO A 93 9.76 4.99 -28.05
C PRO A 93 8.83 4.25 -29.02
N PRO A 94 7.82 4.94 -29.60
CA PRO A 94 6.96 4.36 -30.63
C PRO A 94 7.70 3.71 -31.80
N SER A 95 8.85 4.26 -32.20
CA SER A 95 9.72 3.74 -33.27
C SER A 95 10.37 2.40 -32.95
N ALA A 96 10.53 2.06 -31.67
CA ALA A 96 11.17 0.83 -31.21
C ALA A 96 10.16 -0.24 -30.76
N SER A 97 8.86 -0.01 -31.00
CA SER A 97 7.78 -0.93 -30.64
C SER A 97 7.13 -1.55 -31.87
N ALA A 98 6.91 -2.86 -31.86
CA ALA A 98 6.24 -3.57 -32.95
C ALA A 98 4.79 -3.10 -33.16
N SER A 99 4.12 -2.58 -32.13
CA SER A 99 2.76 -2.05 -32.21
C SER A 99 2.72 -0.61 -32.77
N GLY A 100 3.87 0.06 -32.85
CA GLY A 100 3.97 1.49 -33.18
C GLY A 100 3.41 2.43 -32.12
N GLN A 101 2.96 1.91 -30.97
CA GLN A 101 2.41 2.72 -29.88
C GLN A 101 3.46 3.10 -28.84
N GLY A 102 4.60 2.39 -28.80
CA GLY A 102 5.62 2.53 -27.75
C GLY A 102 5.39 1.53 -26.62
N GLY A 103 6.33 1.51 -25.67
CA GLY A 103 6.30 0.58 -24.52
C GLY A 103 6.96 -0.77 -24.78
N GLY A 104 7.20 -1.49 -23.69
CA GLY A 104 7.80 -2.82 -23.67
C GLY A 104 7.80 -3.41 -22.26
N CYS A 105 8.14 -4.69 -22.18
CA CYS A 105 8.08 -5.49 -20.96
C CYS A 105 9.40 -6.21 -20.70
N TYR A 106 9.73 -6.35 -19.42
CA TYR A 106 10.70 -7.32 -18.92
C TYR A 106 9.95 -8.52 -18.37
N ASN A 107 10.25 -9.73 -18.83
CA ASN A 107 9.71 -10.97 -18.26
C ASN A 107 10.84 -11.74 -17.57
N VAL A 108 11.04 -11.48 -16.28
CA VAL A 108 12.23 -11.94 -15.55
C VAL A 108 11.95 -13.29 -14.90
N PRO A 109 12.72 -14.35 -15.22
CA PRO A 109 12.55 -15.66 -14.61
C PRO A 109 13.01 -15.63 -13.14
N LEU A 110 12.18 -16.17 -12.26
CA LEU A 110 12.34 -16.11 -10.81
C LEU A 110 11.90 -17.43 -10.16
N THR A 111 12.10 -17.56 -8.84
CA THR A 111 11.68 -18.76 -8.12
C THR A 111 10.15 -18.82 -8.05
N THR A 112 9.56 -19.89 -8.58
CA THR A 112 8.11 -20.08 -8.61
C THR A 112 7.51 -20.02 -7.20
N GLY A 113 6.47 -19.19 -7.05
CA GLY A 113 5.76 -19.02 -5.78
C GLY A 113 6.46 -18.15 -4.75
N ALA A 114 7.73 -17.75 -4.97
CA ALA A 114 8.42 -16.82 -4.09
C ALA A 114 7.87 -15.40 -4.25
N ARG A 115 7.94 -14.63 -3.16
CA ARG A 115 7.55 -13.22 -3.12
C ARG A 115 8.79 -12.35 -3.22
N TYR A 116 8.69 -11.27 -3.98
CA TYR A 116 9.78 -10.34 -4.22
C TYR A 116 9.35 -8.91 -3.94
N LEU A 117 10.25 -8.11 -3.37
CA LEU A 117 10.28 -6.68 -3.50
C LEU A 117 10.86 -6.35 -4.88
N VAL A 118 10.00 -5.91 -5.79
CA VAL A 118 10.35 -5.44 -7.11
C VAL A 118 10.60 -3.94 -7.02
N ARG A 119 11.83 -3.49 -7.24
CA ARG A 119 12.21 -2.08 -7.27
C ARG A 119 12.46 -1.64 -8.70
N VAL A 120 11.78 -0.58 -9.10
CA VAL A 120 11.91 0.07 -10.42
C VAL A 120 12.63 1.41 -10.23
N GLY A 121 13.82 1.55 -10.82
CA GLY A 121 14.59 2.79 -10.82
C GLY A 121 14.51 3.53 -12.15
N VAL A 122 14.23 4.83 -12.10
CA VAL A 122 14.00 5.68 -13.28
C VAL A 122 14.71 7.03 -13.12
N ALA A 123 15.49 7.41 -14.12
CA ALA A 123 16.20 8.68 -14.21
C ALA A 123 16.20 9.19 -15.67
N TYR A 124 15.36 10.19 -15.94
CA TYR A 124 15.18 10.73 -17.31
C TYR A 124 16.40 11.51 -17.82
N ARG A 125 16.93 12.43 -17.00
CA ARG A 125 18.15 13.22 -17.27
C ARG A 125 18.21 13.91 -18.64
N ASN A 126 17.06 14.21 -19.23
CA ASN A 126 16.95 14.83 -20.57
C ASN A 126 17.69 14.07 -21.68
N TYR A 127 17.69 12.74 -21.63
CA TYR A 127 18.48 11.93 -22.56
C TYR A 127 18.14 12.18 -24.04
N ASP A 128 16.89 12.58 -24.33
CA ASP A 128 16.36 12.86 -25.66
C ASP A 128 16.40 14.36 -26.04
N GLY A 129 16.85 15.23 -25.13
CA GLY A 129 16.89 16.67 -25.34
C GLY A 129 15.53 17.38 -25.33
N ALA A 130 14.42 16.67 -25.08
CA ALA A 130 13.07 17.24 -25.15
C ALA A 130 12.75 18.21 -24.00
N SER A 131 13.50 18.14 -22.91
CA SER A 131 13.29 18.90 -21.66
C SER A 131 11.88 18.69 -21.08
N ALA A 132 11.27 17.56 -21.42
CA ALA A 132 9.90 17.19 -21.08
C ALA A 132 9.93 15.76 -20.50
N PRO A 133 10.03 15.61 -19.17
CA PRO A 133 10.07 14.31 -18.55
C PRO A 133 8.85 13.46 -18.93
N PRO A 134 9.04 12.17 -19.21
CA PRO A 134 7.93 11.31 -19.59
C PRO A 134 6.99 11.02 -18.42
N PHE A 135 5.74 10.70 -18.79
CA PHE A 135 4.68 10.24 -17.92
C PHE A 135 4.07 8.99 -18.53
N PHE A 136 4.18 7.87 -17.83
CA PHE A 136 3.85 6.55 -18.37
C PHE A 136 3.37 5.61 -17.28
N ASP A 137 2.64 4.58 -17.70
CA ASP A 137 2.08 3.57 -16.83
C ASP A 137 3.05 2.40 -16.63
N VAL A 138 3.11 1.89 -15.40
CA VAL A 138 3.80 0.67 -15.01
C VAL A 138 2.75 -0.41 -14.75
N LYS A 139 2.87 -1.53 -15.45
CA LYS A 139 2.05 -2.71 -15.22
C LYS A 139 2.92 -3.86 -14.73
N ILE A 140 2.48 -4.55 -13.69
CA ILE A 140 3.13 -5.77 -13.20
C ILE A 140 2.16 -6.93 -13.37
N ASN A 141 2.61 -7.99 -14.04
CA ASN A 141 1.79 -9.15 -14.42
C ASN A 141 0.46 -8.72 -15.10
N GLY A 142 0.53 -7.68 -15.94
CA GLY A 142 -0.61 -7.11 -16.66
C GLY A 142 -1.48 -6.13 -15.85
N LEU A 143 -1.33 -6.06 -14.53
CA LEU A 143 -2.09 -5.17 -13.66
C LEU A 143 -1.46 -3.77 -13.63
N LEU A 144 -2.25 -2.72 -13.83
CA LEU A 144 -1.79 -1.33 -13.68
C LEU A 144 -1.56 -1.02 -12.20
N VAL A 145 -0.30 -0.85 -11.80
CA VAL A 145 0.09 -0.66 -10.39
C VAL A 145 0.50 0.76 -10.06
N LYS A 146 0.98 1.52 -11.06
CA LYS A 146 1.45 2.89 -10.86
C LYS A 146 1.51 3.64 -12.19
N THR A 147 1.15 4.92 -12.15
CA THR A 147 1.54 5.85 -13.21
C THR A 147 2.69 6.71 -12.71
N LEU A 148 3.82 6.67 -13.42
CA LEU A 148 5.02 7.40 -13.05
C LEU A 148 5.00 8.81 -13.64
N THR A 149 5.06 9.82 -12.76
CA THR A 149 5.29 11.22 -13.12
C THR A 149 6.67 11.64 -12.67
N LEU A 150 7.56 11.87 -13.63
CA LEU A 150 8.87 12.44 -13.33
C LEU A 150 8.74 13.96 -13.23
N PRO A 151 9.27 14.60 -12.17
CA PRO A 151 9.21 16.05 -12.03
C PRO A 151 10.04 16.73 -13.12
N ALA A 152 9.69 17.98 -13.42
CA ALA A 152 10.45 18.83 -14.33
C ALA A 152 11.93 18.90 -13.89
N ILE A 153 12.82 18.97 -14.88
CA ILE A 153 14.25 19.11 -14.63
C ILE A 153 14.49 20.52 -14.08
N GLU A 154 14.63 20.62 -12.76
CA GLU A 154 14.99 21.88 -12.12
C GLU A 154 16.52 22.04 -12.07
N PRO A 155 17.07 23.26 -12.27
CA PRO A 155 18.52 23.52 -12.18
C PRO A 155 19.16 23.05 -10.87
N GLN A 156 18.38 23.02 -9.78
CA GLN A 156 18.76 22.54 -8.45
C GLN A 156 18.62 21.01 -8.25
N PHE A 157 17.85 20.32 -9.11
CA PHE A 157 17.61 18.87 -9.09
C PHE A 157 17.75 18.21 -10.48
N PRO A 158 18.84 18.44 -11.23
CA PRO A 158 18.92 18.05 -12.64
C PRO A 158 19.07 16.53 -12.90
N ALA A 159 19.03 15.68 -11.86
CA ALA A 159 19.42 14.27 -11.95
C ALA A 159 18.77 13.35 -10.90
N SER A 160 17.62 13.70 -10.33
CA SER A 160 16.99 12.84 -9.31
C SER A 160 16.52 11.53 -9.96
N ALA A 161 17.03 10.40 -9.48
CA ALA A 161 16.42 9.10 -9.74
C ALA A 161 15.20 8.90 -8.84
N PHE A 162 14.22 8.19 -9.36
CA PHE A 162 12.99 7.84 -8.66
C PHE A 162 12.91 6.32 -8.56
N TYR A 163 12.64 5.85 -7.36
CA TYR A 163 12.48 4.43 -7.06
C TYR A 163 11.04 4.16 -6.67
N SER A 164 10.49 3.05 -7.16
CA SER A 164 9.17 2.55 -6.76
C SER A 164 9.29 1.08 -6.40
N ASP A 165 8.83 0.73 -5.20
CA ASP A 165 8.87 -0.63 -4.69
C ASP A 165 7.47 -1.27 -4.75
N PHE A 166 7.43 -2.54 -5.13
CA PHE A 166 6.22 -3.34 -5.23
C PHE A 166 6.46 -4.71 -4.58
N LEU A 167 5.52 -5.22 -3.79
CA LEU A 167 5.57 -6.61 -3.31
C LEU A 167 4.71 -7.49 -4.21
N VAL A 168 5.34 -8.49 -4.85
CA VAL A 168 4.75 -9.25 -5.95
C VAL A 168 5.15 -10.73 -5.82
N TYR A 169 4.22 -11.64 -6.12
CA TYR A 169 4.50 -13.06 -6.23
C TYR A 169 4.92 -13.45 -7.66
N ALA A 170 5.96 -14.28 -7.78
CA ALA A 170 6.37 -14.92 -9.02
C ALA A 170 5.57 -16.23 -9.25
N LEU A 171 4.25 -16.11 -9.43
CA LEU A 171 3.34 -17.28 -9.46
C LEU A 171 3.64 -18.28 -10.58
N GLU A 172 4.06 -17.79 -11.73
CA GLU A 172 4.37 -18.62 -12.91
C GLU A 172 5.88 -18.86 -13.08
N GLY A 173 6.68 -18.61 -12.03
CA GLY A 173 8.15 -18.64 -12.13
C GLY A 173 8.74 -17.45 -12.89
N SER A 174 7.96 -16.40 -13.10
CA SER A 174 8.45 -15.11 -13.59
C SER A 174 7.62 -13.95 -13.04
N ILE A 175 8.17 -12.75 -13.15
CA ILE A 175 7.43 -11.50 -12.97
C ILE A 175 7.59 -10.67 -14.25
N SER A 176 6.46 -10.24 -14.81
CA SER A 176 6.42 -9.35 -15.97
C SER A 176 6.27 -7.91 -15.51
N VAL A 177 7.23 -7.04 -15.84
CA VAL A 177 7.18 -5.59 -15.58
C VAL A 177 7.13 -4.86 -16.91
N CYS A 178 6.00 -4.21 -17.19
CA CYS A 178 5.73 -3.52 -18.44
C CYS A 178 5.66 -2.01 -18.24
N PHE A 179 6.29 -1.28 -19.15
CA PHE A 179 6.30 0.16 -19.23
C PHE A 179 5.51 0.56 -20.46
N VAL A 180 4.36 1.21 -20.28
CA VAL A 180 3.44 1.53 -21.37
C VAL A 180 3.14 3.02 -21.43
N PRO A 181 3.08 3.62 -22.63
CA PRO A 181 2.73 5.03 -22.76
C PRO A 181 1.38 5.32 -22.13
N PHE A 182 1.28 6.46 -21.46
CA PHE A 182 0.00 6.88 -20.89
C PHE A 182 -0.99 7.22 -22.00
N LEU A 183 -2.23 6.74 -21.89
CA LEU A 183 -3.26 6.90 -22.94
C LEU A 183 -3.56 8.37 -23.28
N GLY A 184 -3.48 9.28 -22.30
CA GLY A 184 -3.67 10.72 -22.52
C GLY A 184 -2.45 11.46 -23.08
N ALA A 185 -1.31 10.78 -23.20
CA ALA A 185 -0.05 11.33 -23.70
C ALA A 185 0.76 10.26 -24.47
N PRO A 186 0.24 9.75 -25.61
CA PRO A 186 0.84 8.64 -26.34
C PRO A 186 2.22 8.95 -26.96
N ALA A 187 2.60 10.23 -27.01
CA ALA A 187 3.94 10.66 -27.41
C ALA A 187 4.98 10.56 -26.29
N SER A 188 4.58 10.20 -25.07
CA SER A 188 5.50 10.01 -23.95
C SER A 188 6.24 8.68 -24.09
N THR A 189 7.58 8.73 -24.08
CA THR A 189 8.44 7.54 -24.18
C THR A 189 8.68 6.94 -22.79
N PRO A 190 8.16 5.74 -22.49
CA PRO A 190 8.49 5.05 -21.25
C PRO A 190 9.98 4.70 -21.20
N LEU A 191 10.55 4.70 -20.00
CA LEU A 191 11.96 4.34 -19.79
C LEU A 191 12.18 3.68 -18.44
N VAL A 192 13.28 2.94 -18.32
CA VAL A 192 13.74 2.35 -17.07
C VAL A 192 15.26 2.26 -17.04
N ASN A 193 15.84 2.47 -15.87
CA ASN A 193 17.29 2.41 -15.62
C ASN A 193 17.67 1.15 -14.85
N SER A 194 16.87 0.76 -13.85
CA SER A 194 17.12 -0.46 -13.09
C SER A 194 15.85 -1.22 -12.76
N LEU A 195 16.01 -2.54 -12.69
CA LEU A 195 15.04 -3.46 -12.11
C LEU A 195 15.73 -4.35 -11.08
N GLU A 196 15.22 -4.36 -9.86
CA GLU A 196 15.69 -5.25 -8.80
C GLU A 196 14.54 -6.13 -8.31
N PHE A 197 14.80 -7.41 -8.12
CA PHE A 197 13.87 -8.42 -7.61
C PHE A 197 14.51 -9.03 -6.37
N LEU A 198 14.11 -8.54 -5.21
CA LEU A 198 14.73 -8.88 -3.93
C LEU A 198 13.80 -9.83 -3.17
N PRO A 199 14.23 -11.06 -2.83
CA PRO A 199 13.41 -12.02 -2.12
C PRO A 199 12.90 -11.45 -0.80
N VAL A 200 11.61 -11.67 -0.52
CA VAL A 200 10.97 -11.27 0.73
C VAL A 200 10.54 -12.54 1.47
N PRO A 201 10.75 -12.63 2.79
CA PRO A 201 10.33 -13.80 3.55
C PRO A 201 8.84 -14.11 3.33
N PRO A 202 8.44 -15.40 3.21
CA PRO A 202 7.07 -15.77 2.84
C PRO A 202 5.98 -15.26 3.80
N GLU A 203 6.33 -15.04 5.07
CA GLU A 203 5.40 -14.61 6.12
C GLU A 203 5.37 -13.09 6.31
N SER A 204 6.22 -12.32 5.61
CA SER A 204 6.28 -10.86 5.72
C SER A 204 5.00 -10.21 5.20
N TYR A 205 4.66 -9.03 5.74
CA TYR A 205 3.56 -8.20 5.25
C TYR A 205 2.19 -8.89 5.20
N ASP A 206 1.88 -9.70 6.23
CA ASP A 206 0.58 -10.41 6.37
C ASP A 206 0.16 -11.14 5.09
N ALA A 207 1.14 -11.80 4.47
CA ALA A 207 1.03 -12.46 3.18
C ALA A 207 -0.21 -13.36 3.05
N ALA A 208 -0.56 -14.08 4.12
CA ALA A 208 -1.70 -14.99 4.14
C ALA A 208 -3.04 -14.25 4.02
N SER A 209 -3.21 -13.12 4.72
CA SER A 209 -4.45 -12.34 4.71
C SER A 209 -4.58 -11.48 3.46
N ILE A 210 -3.46 -10.95 2.95
CA ILE A 210 -3.44 -10.17 1.71
C ILE A 210 -3.74 -11.04 0.49
N GLY A 211 -3.22 -12.28 0.47
CA GLY A 211 -3.34 -13.19 -0.65
C GLY A 211 -2.28 -12.97 -1.71
N THR A 212 -2.25 -13.88 -2.70
CA THR A 212 -1.26 -13.89 -3.77
C THR A 212 -1.70 -13.14 -5.04
N ASP A 213 -2.96 -12.71 -5.09
CA ASP A 213 -3.61 -11.99 -6.20
C ASP A 213 -3.49 -10.46 -6.09
N ALA A 214 -2.86 -9.98 -5.01
CA ALA A 214 -2.66 -8.58 -4.71
C ALA A 214 -1.20 -8.16 -4.90
N ILE A 215 -1.01 -6.96 -5.44
CA ILE A 215 0.26 -6.26 -5.47
C ILE A 215 0.21 -5.12 -4.45
N LEU A 216 1.24 -5.05 -3.58
CA LEU A 216 1.40 -3.94 -2.64
C LEU A 216 2.38 -2.92 -3.22
N THR A 217 1.89 -1.76 -3.64
CA THR A 217 2.72 -0.64 -4.11
C THR A 217 3.15 0.20 -2.92
N ALA A 218 4.45 0.28 -2.63
CA ALA A 218 4.95 1.09 -1.51
C ALA A 218 4.71 2.59 -1.77
N MET A 219 3.95 3.22 -0.87
CA MET A 219 3.63 4.64 -0.93
C MET A 219 4.57 5.46 -0.05
N LEU A 220 4.86 4.98 1.16
CA LEU A 220 5.85 5.55 2.06
C LEU A 220 6.34 4.55 3.11
N ARG A 221 7.57 4.75 3.56
CA ARG A 221 8.13 4.18 4.79
C ARG A 221 8.82 5.29 5.56
N VAL A 222 8.41 5.53 6.80
CA VAL A 222 8.84 6.69 7.58
C VAL A 222 9.36 6.27 8.94
N ASN A 223 10.56 6.75 9.28
CA ASN A 223 11.17 6.66 10.60
C ASN A 223 10.86 7.95 11.37
N PHE A 224 9.92 7.87 12.31
CA PHE A 224 9.41 9.04 13.01
C PHE A 224 10.40 9.54 14.06
N GLY A 225 11.01 10.69 13.81
CA GLY A 225 12.00 11.29 14.70
C GLY A 225 13.39 10.65 14.70
N GLY A 226 13.58 9.59 13.92
CA GLY A 226 14.88 9.01 13.63
C GLY A 226 15.47 9.48 12.29
N PRO A 227 16.72 9.09 11.97
CA PRO A 227 17.34 9.43 10.70
C PRO A 227 16.75 8.66 9.52
N ASP A 228 17.11 9.07 8.30
CA ASP A 228 16.93 8.22 7.11
C ASP A 228 17.65 6.87 7.32
N VAL A 229 17.05 5.78 6.83
CA VAL A 229 17.65 4.44 6.78
C VAL A 229 17.83 4.04 5.33
N THR A 230 19.03 3.58 5.01
CA THR A 230 19.43 3.16 3.67
C THR A 230 19.22 1.67 3.45
N GLU A 231 19.24 1.25 2.18
CA GLU A 231 19.09 -0.16 1.79
C GLU A 231 20.20 -1.06 2.34
N ALA A 232 21.38 -0.49 2.58
CA ALA A 232 22.51 -1.22 3.17
C ALA A 232 22.35 -1.46 4.68
N GLU A 233 21.46 -0.71 5.33
CA GLU A 233 21.19 -0.78 6.77
C GLU A 233 19.93 -1.60 7.09
N ASP A 234 19.20 -2.07 6.07
CA ASP A 234 18.00 -2.89 6.19
C ASP A 234 18.21 -4.22 5.46
N ALA A 235 18.07 -5.34 6.18
CA ALA A 235 18.29 -6.68 5.64
C ALA A 235 17.31 -7.04 4.50
N GLU A 236 16.16 -6.36 4.44
CA GLU A 236 15.19 -6.50 3.35
C GLU A 236 15.33 -5.38 2.28
N PHE A 237 16.45 -4.66 2.29
CA PHE A 237 16.82 -3.64 1.30
C PHE A 237 15.80 -2.50 1.17
N ARG A 238 15.08 -2.19 2.25
CA ARG A 238 14.12 -1.08 2.28
C ARG A 238 14.85 0.21 2.62
N THR A 239 14.26 1.32 2.17
CA THR A 239 14.63 2.65 2.64
C THR A 239 13.53 3.19 3.55
N TRP A 240 13.95 3.92 4.59
CA TRP A 240 13.04 4.63 5.49
C TRP A 240 13.41 6.10 5.50
N ALA A 241 12.43 6.97 5.34
CA ALA A 241 12.67 8.40 5.33
C ALA A 241 12.41 9.03 6.69
N HIS A 242 13.22 10.00 7.07
CA HIS A 242 12.91 10.91 8.18
C HIS A 242 11.63 11.70 7.87
N ASP A 243 10.78 11.85 8.89
CA ASP A 243 9.43 12.40 8.78
C ASP A 243 9.37 13.91 8.42
N THR A 244 10.49 14.63 8.42
CA THR A 244 10.54 16.04 7.95
C THR A 244 11.20 16.23 6.59
N LYS A 245 11.60 15.15 5.90
CA LYS A 245 12.28 15.26 4.61
C LYS A 245 11.32 15.73 3.51
N PRO A 246 11.61 16.83 2.79
CA PRO A 246 10.86 17.23 1.59
C PRO A 246 10.86 16.10 0.56
N GLY A 247 9.68 15.69 0.08
CA GLY A 247 9.58 14.64 -0.94
C GLY A 247 9.48 13.19 -0.41
N VAL A 248 9.56 12.96 0.90
CA VAL A 248 8.51 12.10 1.49
C VAL A 248 7.23 12.82 1.11
N PRO A 249 6.20 12.19 0.55
CA PRO A 249 4.96 12.92 0.38
C PRO A 249 4.66 13.46 1.78
N GLY A 250 4.73 14.79 2.00
CA GLY A 250 4.63 15.41 3.32
C GLY A 250 5.65 16.45 3.78
N GLY A 251 6.86 16.49 3.23
CA GLY A 251 7.84 17.50 3.68
C GLY A 251 7.62 18.92 3.11
N GLY A 252 6.43 19.23 2.62
CA GLY A 252 6.04 20.57 2.13
C GLY A 252 4.57 20.89 2.46
N PRO A 253 4.20 22.17 2.63
CA PRO A 253 2.97 22.60 3.30
C PRO A 253 1.64 22.24 2.61
N THR A 254 1.63 21.59 1.44
CA THR A 254 0.41 21.34 0.65
C THR A 254 0.28 19.96 -0.01
N ARG A 255 1.34 19.13 -0.10
CA ARG A 255 1.25 17.76 -0.69
C ARG A 255 2.00 16.72 0.17
N GLY A 256 1.22 15.90 0.88
CA GLY A 256 1.58 14.65 1.56
C GLY A 256 1.54 14.66 3.10
N LEU A 257 2.22 13.69 3.75
CA LEU A 257 2.37 13.47 5.21
C LEU A 257 2.52 14.79 5.98
N GLN A 258 1.46 15.19 6.66
CA GLN A 258 1.47 16.33 7.57
C GLN A 258 1.48 15.79 9.00
N PRO A 259 2.64 15.77 9.69
CA PRO A 259 2.71 15.39 11.09
C PRO A 259 1.89 16.36 11.97
N LEU A 260 1.14 15.81 12.92
CA LEU A 260 0.27 16.58 13.82
C LEU A 260 0.86 16.59 15.24
N HIS A 261 1.17 17.78 15.75
CA HIS A 261 1.46 18.07 17.17
C HIS A 261 2.39 17.08 17.90
N PHE A 262 3.69 17.14 17.63
CA PHE A 262 4.67 16.21 18.21
C PHE A 262 5.88 16.90 18.87
N SER A 263 6.53 16.14 19.73
CA SER A 263 7.94 16.27 20.13
C SER A 263 8.68 14.97 19.81
N THR A 264 10.01 15.00 19.81
CA THR A 264 10.85 13.83 19.60
C THR A 264 11.16 13.17 20.93
N LEU A 265 11.08 11.85 20.96
CA LEU A 265 11.67 11.02 22.00
C LEU A 265 12.73 10.12 21.35
N SER A 266 13.87 9.94 22.00
CA SER A 266 14.97 9.12 21.51
C SER A 266 15.62 8.35 22.65
N THR A 267 16.19 7.18 22.35
CA THR A 267 16.91 6.36 23.30
C THR A 267 18.22 5.82 22.71
N THR A 268 19.18 5.53 23.59
CA THR A 268 20.40 4.78 23.26
C THR A 268 20.36 3.35 23.79
N GLN A 269 19.25 2.96 24.44
CA GLN A 269 19.08 1.62 24.98
C GLN A 269 18.96 0.57 23.86
N PRO A 270 19.37 -0.69 24.10
CA PRO A 270 19.22 -1.76 23.13
C PRO A 270 17.75 -2.05 22.79
N ILE A 271 17.49 -2.33 21.50
CA ILE A 271 16.21 -2.83 21.02
C ILE A 271 16.32 -4.35 20.85
N THR A 272 15.57 -5.13 21.62
CA THR A 272 15.53 -6.60 21.47
C THR A 272 14.54 -7.03 20.40
N ASN A 273 14.84 -8.11 19.70
CA ASN A 273 14.04 -8.66 18.60
C ASN A 273 13.83 -7.69 17.41
N ALA A 274 14.51 -6.54 17.38
CA ALA A 274 14.73 -5.84 16.13
C ALA A 274 15.60 -6.75 15.25
N GLY A 275 15.05 -7.16 14.12
CA GLY A 275 15.70 -8.10 13.22
C GLY A 275 15.35 -9.58 13.43
N SER A 276 14.19 -9.92 14.00
CA SER A 276 13.66 -11.28 13.93
C SER A 276 12.63 -11.41 12.80
N LEU A 277 12.69 -12.53 12.06
CA LEU A 277 11.68 -12.91 11.06
C LEU A 277 10.25 -12.90 11.65
N PRO A 278 9.22 -12.60 10.85
CA PRO A 278 9.26 -12.56 9.38
C PRO A 278 9.54 -11.19 8.75
N ASP A 279 9.66 -10.11 9.53
CA ASP A 279 9.97 -8.78 9.00
C ASP A 279 11.20 -8.23 9.74
N GLU A 280 12.38 -8.43 9.16
CA GLU A 280 13.68 -8.10 9.76
C GLU A 280 13.89 -6.58 9.75
N LEU A 281 13.32 -5.88 10.74
CA LEU A 281 13.35 -4.40 10.80
C LEU A 281 14.62 -3.87 11.50
N PRO A 282 15.26 -2.81 10.96
CA PRO A 282 16.45 -2.22 11.57
C PRO A 282 16.17 -1.64 12.96
N ALA A 283 17.00 -1.97 13.96
CA ALA A 283 16.81 -1.47 15.34
C ALA A 283 16.70 0.06 15.43
N GLN A 284 17.39 0.78 14.55
CA GLN A 284 17.38 2.24 14.52
C GLN A 284 16.01 2.87 14.23
N ILE A 285 15.07 2.16 13.61
CA ILE A 285 13.69 2.67 13.42
C ILE A 285 12.88 2.68 14.73
N PHE A 286 13.38 2.00 15.76
CA PHE A 286 12.76 1.92 17.08
C PHE A 286 13.53 2.71 18.15
N GLN A 287 14.64 3.35 17.79
CA GLN A 287 15.42 4.18 18.72
C GLN A 287 14.91 5.62 18.84
N ALA A 288 13.96 6.00 17.98
CA ALA A 288 13.31 7.29 18.03
C ALA A 288 11.80 7.14 17.79
N ALA A 289 11.05 8.12 18.27
CA ALA A 289 9.63 8.22 18.04
C ALA A 289 9.15 9.67 18.06
N ARG A 290 8.00 9.92 17.44
CA ARG A 290 7.21 11.13 17.69
C ARG A 290 6.20 10.85 18.80
N VAL A 291 6.12 11.77 19.75
CA VAL A 291 5.17 11.76 20.88
C VAL A 291 4.27 12.98 20.83
N GLY A 292 2.99 12.82 21.16
CA GLY A 292 2.06 13.94 21.27
C GLY A 292 2.53 14.99 22.28
N ARG A 293 2.29 16.29 22.04
CA ARG A 293 2.71 17.34 23.00
C ARG A 293 1.89 17.33 24.30
N GLU A 294 2.56 17.58 25.42
CA GLU A 294 1.90 17.86 26.71
C GLU A 294 1.68 19.37 26.96
N ALA A 295 0.41 19.78 27.04
CA ALA A 295 -0.22 20.76 27.95
C ALA A 295 -1.51 21.33 27.30
N GLY A 296 -2.68 20.88 27.77
CA GLY A 296 -4.01 21.34 27.31
C GLY A 296 -4.83 20.28 26.55
N VAL A 297 -6.12 20.58 26.34
CA VAL A 297 -7.09 19.71 25.66
C VAL A 297 -6.61 19.39 24.24
N GLY A 298 -6.32 18.11 23.96
CA GLY A 298 -5.88 17.62 22.65
C GLY A 298 -4.56 16.82 22.65
N ARG A 299 -4.33 15.94 23.63
CA ARG A 299 -3.16 15.02 23.67
C ARG A 299 -3.26 13.98 22.56
N ALA A 300 -2.82 14.31 21.35
CA ALA A 300 -2.85 13.39 20.23
C ALA A 300 -1.59 13.52 19.39
N THR A 301 -1.23 12.43 18.71
CA THR A 301 -0.22 12.44 17.65
C THR A 301 -0.78 11.73 16.43
N GLY A 302 -0.13 11.86 15.29
CA GLY A 302 -0.59 11.26 14.04
C GLY A 302 -0.18 12.08 12.84
N PHE A 303 -0.77 11.75 11.70
CA PHE A 303 -0.46 12.39 10.44
C PHE A 303 -1.62 12.30 9.46
N ILE A 304 -1.61 13.18 8.46
CA ILE A 304 -2.48 13.07 7.29
C ILE A 304 -1.60 12.81 6.09
N TYR A 305 -1.78 11.67 5.44
CA TYR A 305 -1.19 11.37 4.14
C TYR A 305 -2.12 11.86 3.04
N ARG A 306 -1.65 12.77 2.19
CA ARG A 306 -2.44 13.32 1.07
C ARG A 306 -2.01 12.71 -0.25
N LEU A 307 -3.01 12.31 -1.04
CA LEU A 307 -2.89 11.64 -2.33
C LEU A 307 -3.28 12.61 -3.46
N ASP A 308 -2.72 12.37 -4.64
CA ASP A 308 -3.24 12.98 -5.86
C ASP A 308 -4.52 12.24 -6.27
N ALA A 309 -5.59 12.99 -6.51
CA ALA A 309 -6.91 12.45 -6.81
C ALA A 309 -6.94 11.81 -8.22
N GLN A 310 -6.49 10.56 -8.33
CA GLN A 310 -6.55 9.78 -9.58
C GLN A 310 -7.54 8.61 -9.47
N ASN A 311 -7.84 8.14 -8.26
CA ASN A 311 -8.86 7.13 -7.98
C ASN A 311 -9.78 7.63 -6.86
N PRO A 312 -11.12 7.55 -7.00
CA PRO A 312 -12.05 7.99 -5.96
C PRO A 312 -12.00 7.13 -4.67
N LEU A 313 -11.43 5.91 -4.72
CA LEU A 313 -11.32 5.04 -3.55
C LEU A 313 -10.08 4.13 -3.63
N HIS A 314 -9.05 4.47 -2.88
CA HIS A 314 -7.84 3.65 -2.70
C HIS A 314 -8.01 2.72 -1.50
N LEU A 315 -7.49 1.49 -1.58
CA LEU A 315 -7.36 0.57 -0.46
C LEU A 315 -5.89 0.50 -0.05
N PHE A 316 -5.60 0.76 1.23
CA PHE A 316 -4.24 0.75 1.77
C PHE A 316 -4.03 -0.37 2.76
N TYR A 317 -2.82 -0.94 2.72
CA TYR A 317 -2.23 -1.70 3.82
C TYR A 317 -1.33 -0.75 4.61
N VAL A 318 -1.67 -0.51 5.87
CA VAL A 318 -0.97 0.40 6.79
C VAL A 318 -0.36 -0.41 7.92
N ARG A 319 0.94 -0.26 8.13
CA ARG A 319 1.65 -0.88 9.24
C ARG A 319 2.18 0.18 10.19
N LEU A 320 1.65 0.19 11.41
CA LEU A 320 2.09 1.10 12.47
C LEU A 320 3.07 0.37 13.38
N HIS A 321 4.22 0.99 13.62
CA HIS A 321 5.32 0.43 14.40
C HIS A 321 5.48 1.22 15.70
N PHE A 322 5.56 0.50 16.82
CA PHE A 322 5.66 1.08 18.16
C PHE A 322 6.78 0.43 18.96
N ALA A 323 7.44 1.25 19.76
CA ALA A 323 8.48 0.85 20.69
C ALA A 323 8.43 1.79 21.90
N GLU A 324 8.21 1.24 23.11
CA GLU A 324 8.31 2.06 24.33
C GLU A 324 9.79 2.27 24.66
N ILE A 325 10.19 3.55 24.66
CA ILE A 325 11.58 3.99 24.80
C ILE A 325 11.75 5.03 25.90
N GLU A 326 10.65 5.45 26.55
CA GLU A 326 10.69 6.40 27.66
C GLU A 326 10.99 5.68 28.98
N GLU A 327 12.05 6.11 29.66
CA GLU A 327 12.45 5.51 30.93
C GLU A 327 11.37 5.72 32.02
N GLY A 328 11.09 4.66 32.77
CA GLY A 328 10.15 4.70 33.89
C GLY A 328 8.67 4.53 33.52
N VAL A 329 8.33 4.43 32.23
CA VAL A 329 6.96 4.11 31.79
C VAL A 329 6.58 2.68 32.16
N LYS A 330 5.39 2.52 32.73
CA LYS A 330 4.80 1.24 33.13
C LYS A 330 3.53 0.95 32.32
N GLN A 331 3.10 -0.30 32.35
CA GLN A 331 1.78 -0.66 31.85
C GLN A 331 0.71 0.20 32.54
N GLY A 332 -0.14 0.85 31.75
CA GLY A 332 -1.17 1.80 32.16
C GLY A 332 -0.79 3.27 31.97
N ASP A 333 0.50 3.59 31.85
CA ASP A 333 0.97 4.99 31.79
C ASP A 333 0.77 5.63 30.41
N ARG A 334 0.89 4.85 29.32
CA ARG A 334 0.71 5.34 27.95
C ARG A 334 -0.43 4.60 27.26
N ARG A 335 -1.63 5.18 27.35
CA ARG A 335 -2.85 4.63 26.78
C ARG A 335 -3.47 5.57 25.74
N PHE A 336 -3.77 5.06 24.56
CA PHE A 336 -4.31 5.85 23.47
C PHE A 336 -5.14 5.02 22.49
N ASP A 337 -6.00 5.66 21.71
CA ASP A 337 -6.71 5.01 20.60
C ASP A 337 -5.88 5.08 19.31
N ILE A 338 -6.14 4.19 18.35
CA ILE A 338 -5.54 4.20 17.00
C ILE A 338 -6.62 4.37 15.91
N LYS A 339 -6.87 5.60 15.44
CA LYS A 339 -7.92 5.87 14.43
C LYS A 339 -7.32 5.99 13.03
N LEU A 340 -7.97 5.39 12.03
CA LEU A 340 -7.54 5.39 10.62
C LEU A 340 -8.69 5.83 9.70
N SER A 341 -8.59 7.01 9.08
CA SER A 341 -9.61 7.59 8.17
C SER A 341 -11.04 7.63 8.77
N GLN A 342 -12.08 7.78 7.94
CA GLN A 342 -13.50 7.82 8.36
C GLN A 342 -13.99 6.55 9.07
N ASP A 343 -13.20 5.48 9.03
CA ASP A 343 -13.31 4.43 10.03
C ASP A 343 -12.75 4.98 11.35
N SER A 344 -13.63 5.63 12.12
CA SER A 344 -13.43 5.78 13.54
C SER A 344 -13.52 4.38 14.15
N ILE A 345 -12.47 3.56 14.01
CA ILE A 345 -12.41 2.25 14.68
C ILE A 345 -12.57 2.47 16.19
N PHE A 346 -12.15 3.65 16.70
CA PHE A 346 -12.21 4.00 18.12
C PHE A 346 -12.75 5.40 18.32
N GLY A 347 -13.57 5.62 19.35
CA GLY A 347 -13.89 6.98 19.78
C GLY A 347 -15.01 7.05 20.79
N HIS A 348 -14.71 7.66 21.93
CA HIS A 348 -15.73 8.07 22.88
C HIS A 348 -16.40 9.38 22.42
N GLY A 349 -17.72 9.34 22.22
CA GLY A 349 -18.60 10.51 22.19
C GLY A 349 -19.07 10.98 20.81
N GLY A 350 -20.06 10.27 20.24
CA GLY A 350 -20.84 10.78 19.12
C GLY A 350 -21.86 9.78 18.58
N GLN A 351 -23.03 9.64 19.24
CA GLN A 351 -24.28 8.98 18.79
C GLN A 351 -24.22 7.55 18.19
N HIS A 352 -23.05 6.95 18.02
CA HIS A 352 -22.84 5.51 17.90
C HIS A 352 -22.25 5.03 19.22
N GLN A 353 -23.06 4.29 19.97
CA GLN A 353 -22.62 3.58 21.18
C GLN A 353 -21.61 2.50 20.79
N ASP A 354 -20.54 2.42 21.57
CA ASP A 354 -19.78 1.22 21.89
C ASP A 354 -19.26 0.36 20.73
N GLU A 355 -18.08 0.70 20.22
CA GLU A 355 -17.13 -0.33 19.76
C GLU A 355 -15.87 -0.17 20.59
N ASP A 356 -15.69 -1.10 21.52
CA ASP A 356 -14.43 -1.31 22.23
C ASP A 356 -13.26 -1.32 21.23
N THR A 357 -12.09 -0.91 21.69
CA THR A 357 -10.94 -0.79 20.82
C THR A 357 -10.39 -2.16 20.39
N VAL A 358 -10.93 -2.75 19.32
CA VAL A 358 -10.51 -4.04 18.78
C VAL A 358 -9.30 -3.91 17.85
N ASP A 359 -8.22 -4.66 18.09
CA ASP A 359 -7.13 -4.81 17.10
C ASP A 359 -7.51 -5.80 15.98
N GLN A 360 -6.64 -5.93 14.98
CA GLN A 360 -6.93 -6.74 13.78
C GLN A 360 -6.97 -8.25 14.07
N GLN A 361 -6.56 -8.66 15.27
CA GLN A 361 -6.66 -10.03 15.77
C GLN A 361 -7.93 -10.25 16.62
N GLY A 362 -8.82 -9.24 16.70
CA GLY A 362 -10.06 -9.33 17.47
C GLY A 362 -9.89 -9.07 18.96
N LYS A 363 -8.71 -8.63 19.43
CA LYS A 363 -8.48 -8.35 20.85
C LYS A 363 -8.98 -6.96 21.20
N LEU A 364 -9.81 -6.92 22.23
CA LEU A 364 -10.41 -5.71 22.79
C LEU A 364 -9.42 -4.98 23.72
N TRP A 365 -9.38 -3.65 23.63
CA TRP A 365 -8.51 -2.76 24.40
C TRP A 365 -9.31 -1.72 25.21
N PRO A 366 -10.31 -2.11 26.03
CA PRO A 366 -11.34 -1.21 26.60
C PRO A 366 -10.83 0.00 27.39
N ASN A 367 -9.54 0.03 27.75
CA ASN A 367 -8.88 1.13 28.44
C ASN A 367 -7.88 1.90 27.55
N GLY A 368 -7.99 1.79 26.23
CA GLY A 368 -7.01 2.26 25.24
C GLY A 368 -5.91 1.25 24.96
N PHE A 369 -5.29 1.37 23.80
CA PHE A 369 -4.09 0.61 23.42
C PHE A 369 -2.90 1.04 24.27
N ASP A 370 -2.13 0.06 24.73
CA ASP A 370 -0.95 0.23 25.58
C ASP A 370 0.21 -0.60 25.03
N ILE A 371 1.32 0.07 24.71
CA ILE A 371 2.50 -0.55 24.09
C ILE A 371 3.13 -1.58 25.04
N MET A 372 3.23 -1.29 26.33
CA MET A 372 3.81 -2.20 27.31
C MET A 372 2.95 -3.46 27.45
N GLN A 373 1.63 -3.28 27.54
CA GLN A 373 0.70 -4.42 27.58
C GLN A 373 0.75 -5.26 26.31
N ALA A 374 0.85 -4.63 25.13
CA ALA A 374 0.91 -5.32 23.84
C ALA A 374 2.21 -6.10 23.66
N ALA A 375 3.32 -5.59 24.20
CA ALA A 375 4.60 -6.27 24.23
C ALA A 375 4.72 -7.35 25.33
N ASN A 376 3.61 -7.69 26.02
CA ASN A 376 3.60 -8.58 27.19
C ASN A 376 4.55 -8.14 28.33
N GLY A 377 4.81 -6.84 28.46
CA GLY A 377 5.65 -6.24 29.49
C GLY A 377 4.85 -5.54 30.58
N SER A 378 5.38 -5.49 31.80
CA SER A 378 4.76 -4.78 32.93
C SER A 378 5.38 -3.40 33.19
N ALA A 379 6.65 -3.20 32.82
CA ALA A 379 7.39 -1.95 32.95
C ALA A 379 8.56 -1.91 31.97
N PHE A 380 8.98 -0.71 31.56
CA PHE A 380 10.21 -0.53 30.80
C PHE A 380 11.41 -0.97 31.65
N THR A 381 12.23 -1.88 31.12
CA THR A 381 13.35 -2.51 31.86
C THR A 381 14.74 -2.07 31.38
N GLY A 382 14.81 -1.02 30.55
CA GLY A 382 16.05 -0.63 29.87
C GLY A 382 16.31 -1.40 28.57
N VAL A 383 15.35 -2.23 28.15
CA VAL A 383 15.36 -2.97 26.89
C VAL A 383 13.98 -2.79 26.24
N THR A 384 13.97 -2.43 24.97
CA THR A 384 12.73 -2.18 24.22
C THR A 384 12.31 -3.40 23.41
N LEU A 385 11.02 -3.71 23.43
CA LEU A 385 10.39 -4.71 22.58
C LEU A 385 9.51 -4.01 21.53
N PRO A 386 9.91 -4.02 20.25
CA PRO A 386 9.09 -3.52 19.17
C PRO A 386 7.82 -4.34 18.98
N ILE A 387 6.75 -3.66 18.59
CA ILE A 387 5.49 -4.27 18.16
C ILE A 387 4.96 -3.52 16.94
N PHE A 388 4.15 -4.20 16.14
CA PHE A 388 3.49 -3.60 14.98
C PHE A 388 2.06 -4.07 14.85
N PHE A 389 1.24 -3.26 14.18
CA PHE A 389 -0.12 -3.61 13.81
C PHE A 389 -0.34 -3.29 12.34
N ASN A 390 -1.01 -4.22 11.65
CA ASN A 390 -1.30 -4.16 10.23
C ASN A 390 -2.78 -3.87 10.04
N TYR A 391 -3.14 -2.92 9.17
CA TYR A 391 -4.51 -2.52 8.92
C TYR A 391 -4.79 -2.44 7.43
N SER A 392 -5.97 -2.88 7.00
CA SER A 392 -6.51 -2.58 5.68
C SER A 392 -7.55 -1.46 5.80
N VAL A 393 -7.34 -0.33 5.13
CA VAL A 393 -8.20 0.85 5.27
C VAL A 393 -8.40 1.56 3.94
N TYR A 394 -9.62 2.03 3.68
CA TYR A 394 -9.91 2.84 2.50
C TYR A 394 -9.52 4.30 2.69
N SER A 395 -9.11 4.96 1.61
CA SER A 395 -8.92 6.41 1.56
C SER A 395 -10.20 7.18 1.90
N GLU A 396 -10.08 8.31 2.57
CA GLU A 396 -11.16 9.26 2.81
C GLU A 396 -11.12 10.45 1.85
N ASN A 397 -12.10 11.35 2.01
CA ASN A 397 -12.15 12.63 1.29
C ASN A 397 -12.09 12.46 -0.24
N TYR A 398 -12.88 11.52 -0.77
CA TYR A 398 -12.93 11.18 -2.21
C TYR A 398 -11.58 10.69 -2.78
N GLY A 399 -10.87 9.85 -2.03
CA GLY A 399 -9.59 9.29 -2.47
C GLY A 399 -8.39 10.17 -2.21
N ARG A 400 -8.55 11.28 -1.48
CA ARG A 400 -7.51 12.32 -1.37
C ARG A 400 -6.68 12.23 -0.13
N GLU A 401 -7.16 11.58 0.91
CA GLU A 401 -6.48 11.55 2.20
C GLU A 401 -6.55 10.16 2.85
N LEU A 402 -5.50 9.83 3.59
CA LEU A 402 -5.46 8.76 4.57
C LEU A 402 -5.02 9.41 5.89
N ARG A 403 -5.86 9.33 6.91
CA ARG A 403 -5.60 9.97 8.20
C ARG A 403 -5.24 8.92 9.22
N VAL A 404 -4.13 9.12 9.93
CA VAL A 404 -3.77 8.35 11.11
C VAL A 404 -3.83 9.28 12.30
N TRP A 405 -4.65 8.93 13.29
CA TRP A 405 -4.89 9.77 14.45
C TRP A 405 -4.85 8.94 15.72
N LEU A 406 -3.93 9.28 16.60
CA LEU A 406 -3.69 8.59 17.87
C LEU A 406 -4.06 9.52 19.02
N PRO A 407 -5.32 9.57 19.50
CA PRO A 407 -5.67 10.37 20.67
C PRO A 407 -5.41 9.62 21.97
N ALA A 408 -4.85 10.32 22.96
CA ALA A 408 -4.66 9.78 24.29
C ALA A 408 -5.99 9.53 24.99
N MET A 409 -5.99 8.51 25.86
CA MET A 409 -7.05 8.35 26.83
C MET A 409 -7.06 9.54 27.80
N PRO A 410 -8.23 10.01 28.26
CA PRO A 410 -8.34 11.21 29.12
C PRO A 410 -7.49 11.13 30.40
N ASP A 411 -7.32 9.93 30.93
CA ASP A 411 -6.61 9.61 32.17
C ASP A 411 -5.22 9.02 31.90
N SER A 412 -4.74 8.95 30.65
CA SER A 412 -3.39 8.50 30.33
C SER A 412 -2.35 9.51 30.82
N PRO A 413 -1.43 9.14 31.74
CA PRO A 413 -0.36 10.02 32.19
C PRO A 413 0.55 10.51 31.05
N LYS A 414 0.84 9.64 30.08
CA LYS A 414 1.75 9.90 28.96
C LYS A 414 0.99 10.09 27.64
N PRO A 415 1.52 10.91 26.72
CA PRO A 415 0.91 11.12 25.41
C PRO A 415 1.13 9.92 24.48
N PRO A 416 0.43 9.84 23.34
CA PRO A 416 0.59 8.77 22.36
C PRO A 416 1.98 8.84 21.70
N LEU A 417 2.50 7.70 21.25
CA LEU A 417 3.84 7.56 20.66
C LEU A 417 3.73 6.79 19.33
N LEU A 418 4.51 7.17 18.31
CA LEU A 418 4.64 6.44 17.04
C LEU A 418 6.11 6.41 16.60
N SER A 419 6.65 5.21 16.35
CA SER A 419 8.07 5.00 16.00
C SER A 419 8.30 4.97 14.50
N ALA A 420 7.48 4.25 13.75
CA ALA A 420 7.58 4.19 12.30
C ALA A 420 6.23 3.85 11.65
N VAL A 421 6.14 4.05 10.34
CA VAL A 421 4.98 3.61 9.55
C VAL A 421 5.41 3.14 8.17
N GLU A 422 4.70 2.15 7.66
CA GLU A 422 4.71 1.79 6.25
C GLU A 422 3.30 1.87 5.69
N ILE A 423 3.16 2.40 4.47
CA ILE A 423 1.88 2.46 3.76
C ILE A 423 2.09 1.89 2.37
N TYR A 424 1.26 0.93 2.01
CA TYR A 424 1.20 0.33 0.69
C TYR A 424 -0.20 0.48 0.12
N GLU A 425 -0.30 0.83 -1.16
CA GLU A 425 -1.56 0.72 -1.90
C GLU A 425 -1.75 -0.73 -2.33
N ILE A 426 -2.95 -1.27 -2.11
CA ILE A 426 -3.33 -2.62 -2.52
C ILE A 426 -4.00 -2.54 -3.88
N THR A 427 -3.34 -3.11 -4.91
CA THR A 427 -3.96 -3.32 -6.22
C THR A 427 -4.25 -4.81 -6.39
N ARG A 428 -5.51 -5.18 -6.66
CA ARG A 428 -5.90 -6.56 -6.90
C ARG A 428 -6.24 -6.80 -8.36
N THR A 429 -5.96 -8.00 -8.84
CA THR A 429 -6.54 -8.48 -10.08
C THR A 429 -8.06 -8.58 -9.86
N PRO A 430 -8.90 -7.98 -10.73
CA PRO A 430 -10.34 -8.16 -10.63
C PRO A 430 -10.69 -9.65 -10.67
N PRO A 431 -11.67 -10.12 -9.88
CA PRO A 431 -12.14 -11.49 -10.01
C PRO A 431 -12.55 -11.77 -11.47
N ASP A 432 -12.20 -12.95 -11.98
CA ASP A 432 -12.54 -13.37 -13.34
C ASP A 432 -14.01 -13.07 -13.64
N GLY A 433 -14.25 -12.15 -14.59
CA GLY A 433 -15.58 -11.65 -14.95
C GLY A 433 -15.73 -10.13 -14.91
N TYR A 434 -14.85 -9.41 -14.20
CA TYR A 434 -14.82 -7.94 -14.20
C TYR A 434 -13.66 -7.40 -15.03
N VAL A 435 -13.74 -7.58 -16.35
CA VAL A 435 -12.95 -6.75 -17.26
C VAL A 435 -13.59 -5.37 -17.26
N TYR A 436 -12.91 -4.36 -16.71
CA TYR A 436 -13.22 -2.97 -17.04
C TYR A 436 -12.97 -2.78 -18.53
N ARG A 437 -13.97 -3.07 -19.37
CA ARG A 437 -14.01 -2.52 -20.73
C ARG A 437 -14.04 -1.02 -20.55
N GLY A 438 -12.99 -0.33 -21.00
CA GLY A 438 -13.02 1.11 -21.14
C GLY A 438 -14.31 1.50 -21.83
N MET A 439 -15.07 2.42 -21.23
CA MET A 439 -16.32 2.92 -21.80
C MET A 439 -16.04 3.42 -23.21
N THR A 440 -16.65 2.78 -24.20
CA THR A 440 -16.58 3.25 -25.58
C THR A 440 -17.50 4.47 -25.73
N SER A 441 -17.31 5.31 -26.75
CA SER A 441 -18.18 6.49 -26.95
C SER A 441 -19.67 6.13 -27.11
N GLY A 442 -19.96 4.88 -27.52
CA GLY A 442 -21.31 4.33 -27.57
C GLY A 442 -21.96 4.13 -26.20
N ASP A 443 -21.17 3.78 -25.18
CA ASP A 443 -21.67 3.55 -23.81
C ASP A 443 -22.04 4.88 -23.14
N ILE A 444 -21.27 5.94 -23.41
CA ILE A 444 -21.55 7.30 -22.94
C ILE A 444 -22.82 7.84 -23.62
N ALA A 445 -22.99 7.60 -24.92
CA ALA A 445 -24.22 7.97 -25.62
C ALA A 445 -25.45 7.23 -25.06
N GLY A 446 -25.32 5.94 -24.73
CA GLY A 446 -26.39 5.16 -24.10
C GLY A 446 -26.80 5.69 -22.72
N ILE A 447 -25.82 6.06 -21.87
CA ILE A 447 -26.07 6.62 -20.54
C ILE A 447 -26.72 8.01 -20.63
N VAL A 448 -26.23 8.88 -21.53
CA VAL A 448 -26.81 10.22 -21.74
C VAL A 448 -28.26 10.11 -22.24
N VAL A 449 -28.53 9.19 -23.18
CA VAL A 449 -29.88 8.94 -23.67
C VAL A 449 -30.78 8.42 -22.54
N ALA A 450 -30.32 7.45 -21.74
CA ALA A 450 -31.09 6.93 -20.61
C ALA A 450 -31.40 8.00 -19.55
N CYS A 451 -30.44 8.88 -19.23
CA CYS A 451 -30.65 10.00 -18.31
C CYS A 451 -31.67 11.02 -18.86
N VAL A 452 -31.61 11.36 -20.15
CA VAL A 452 -32.55 12.28 -20.80
C VAL A 452 -33.97 11.69 -20.81
N PHE A 453 -34.11 10.40 -21.15
CA PHE A 453 -35.41 9.72 -21.10
C PHE A 453 -35.97 9.62 -19.67
N GLY A 454 -35.11 9.38 -18.67
CA GLY A 454 -35.51 9.40 -17.25
C GLY A 454 -36.06 10.75 -16.82
N VAL A 455 -35.39 11.85 -17.18
CA VAL A 455 -35.85 13.22 -16.86
C VAL A 455 -37.17 13.54 -17.56
N ILE A 456 -37.32 13.16 -18.84
CA ILE A 456 -38.57 13.37 -19.59
C ILE A 456 -39.74 12.58 -18.97
N LEU A 457 -39.50 11.34 -18.54
CA LEU A 457 -40.52 10.51 -17.90
C LEU A 457 -40.99 11.11 -16.56
N VAL A 458 -40.05 11.62 -15.75
CA VAL A 458 -40.36 12.31 -14.48
C VAL A 458 -41.17 13.58 -14.72
N LEU A 459 -40.82 14.38 -15.74
CA LEU A 459 -41.57 15.59 -16.11
C LEU A 459 -42.97 15.27 -16.64
N LEU A 460 -43.13 14.19 -17.43
CA LEU A 460 -44.43 13.73 -17.90
C LEU A 460 -45.32 13.22 -16.76
N LEU A 461 -44.75 12.46 -15.82
CA LEU A 461 -45.47 12.00 -14.62
C LEU A 461 -45.90 13.18 -13.74
N ALA A 462 -45.01 14.17 -13.53
CA ALA A 462 -45.34 15.39 -12.80
C ALA A 462 -46.45 16.19 -13.50
N TRP A 463 -46.43 16.28 -14.83
CA TRP A 463 -47.47 16.95 -15.61
C TRP A 463 -48.82 16.21 -15.53
N LEU A 464 -48.82 14.88 -15.63
CA LEU A 464 -50.03 14.06 -15.49
C LEU A 464 -50.63 14.14 -14.07
N LEU A 465 -49.79 14.22 -13.04
CA LEU A 465 -50.21 14.44 -11.65
C LEU A 465 -50.83 15.84 -11.48
N ALA A 466 -50.22 16.88 -12.05
CA ALA A 466 -50.76 18.24 -12.04
C ALA A 466 -52.10 18.35 -12.83
N ALA A 467 -52.23 17.62 -13.94
CA ALA A 467 -53.46 17.55 -14.72
C ALA A 467 -54.59 16.82 -13.99
N ARG A 468 -54.28 15.82 -13.13
CA ARG A 468 -55.27 15.18 -12.24
C ARG A 468 -55.73 16.12 -11.12
N PHE A 469 -54.84 16.89 -10.53
CA PHE A 469 -55.18 17.86 -9.48
C PHE A 469 -56.10 18.99 -9.98
N THR A 470 -55.90 19.47 -11.22
CA THR A 470 -56.74 20.51 -11.83
C THR A 470 -58.13 20.01 -12.26
N ARG A 471 -58.30 18.71 -12.55
CA ARG A 471 -59.62 18.10 -12.77
C ARG A 471 -60.40 17.86 -11.47
N SER A 472 -59.71 17.50 -10.38
CA SER A 472 -60.35 17.30 -9.06
C SER A 472 -60.86 18.60 -8.44
N SER A 473 -60.17 19.73 -8.64
CA SER A 473 -60.59 21.03 -8.09
C SER A 473 -61.75 21.70 -8.83
N ARG A 474 -62.06 21.28 -10.08
CA ARG A 474 -63.24 21.75 -10.83
C ARG A 474 -64.55 21.05 -10.46
N GLN A 475 -64.53 19.89 -9.81
CA GLN A 475 -65.76 19.18 -9.41
C GLN A 475 -66.30 19.61 -8.03
N TYR A 476 -65.50 20.26 -7.19
CA TYR A 476 -65.93 20.74 -5.85
C TYR A 476 -66.41 22.21 -5.82
N ALA A 477 -66.34 22.95 -6.93
CA ALA A 477 -66.70 24.38 -6.97
C ALA A 477 -68.10 24.69 -7.55
N ILE A 478 -68.94 23.69 -7.83
CA ILE A 478 -70.24 23.87 -8.53
C ILE A 478 -71.47 23.66 -7.61
N PHE A 479 -71.31 23.22 -6.35
CA PHE A 479 -72.45 23.13 -5.42
C PHE A 479 -72.18 23.88 -4.11
N GLY A 480 -72.83 25.04 -3.97
CA GLY A 480 -73.20 25.59 -2.65
C GLY A 480 -72.73 27.01 -2.37
N ALA A 481 -73.46 28.03 -2.84
CA ALA A 481 -73.65 29.28 -2.08
C ALA A 481 -74.71 30.19 -2.74
N SER A 482 -75.96 30.09 -2.29
CA SER A 482 -76.92 31.21 -2.30
C SER A 482 -77.91 31.01 -1.16
N ALA A 483 -77.79 31.88 -0.13
CA ALA A 483 -78.87 32.45 0.69
C ALA A 483 -78.42 32.75 2.13
N LYS A 484 -78.24 34.06 2.37
CA LYS A 484 -78.79 34.87 3.47
C LYS A 484 -78.84 34.33 4.91
N HIS A 485 -78.35 35.24 5.77
CA HIS A 485 -79.01 35.85 6.94
C HIS A 485 -78.45 35.56 8.33
N ASN A 486 -78.25 36.69 9.03
CA ASN A 486 -78.24 36.91 10.48
C ASN A 486 -76.96 36.55 11.25
N ARG A 487 -76.64 37.20 12.38
CA ARG A 487 -76.85 38.54 12.97
C ARG A 487 -76.17 38.39 14.33
N MET A 488 -75.43 39.41 14.77
CA MET A 488 -75.11 39.71 16.18
C MET A 488 -74.36 38.68 17.04
N GLY A 489 -73.22 39.16 17.56
CA GLY A 489 -73.08 39.32 19.01
C GLY A 489 -71.90 38.60 19.64
N SER A 490 -70.88 39.36 20.04
CA SER A 490 -70.39 39.44 21.43
C SER A 490 -69.02 40.14 21.45
N ASN A 491 -69.00 41.38 21.95
CA ASN A 491 -67.80 41.99 22.52
C ASN A 491 -67.51 41.32 23.87
N ILE A 492 -66.24 41.21 24.25
CA ILE A 492 -65.53 41.98 25.31
C ILE A 492 -64.18 41.29 25.54
#